data_AF-A0A3A8K135-F1
#
_entry.id   AF-A0A3A8K135-F1
#
_cell.length_a   1.000
_cell.length_b   1.000
_cell.length_c   1.000
_cell.angle_alpha   90.00
_cell.angle_beta   90.00
_cell.angle_gamma   90.00
#
_symmetry.space_group_name_H-M   'P 1'
#
loop_
_entity.id
_entity.type
_entity.pdbx_description
1 polymer ?
#
loop_
_entity_poly.entity_id
_entity_poly.type
_entity_poly.pdbx_seq_one_letter_code
_entity_poly.pdbx_strand_id
1 'polypeptide(L)'
;MLRGAMAERTRPSTLSPVLTGADAERQLEGRAELISVARRQHAELEALLSGRRWRRALLRRPELVPALVAQADALREALERVQRRAAVEAWSEDTPVLREARELSARRERLIGLARRRLESLAVVPAHLSMEEVLTRLEALVRQPLVWELNPGEVLVFETDARFHPRARQGEALLPGRGLSLRQRAAPLARTVLSPLVRPLVWPFLGSGRLRITSERVLWRPVFGALQEVRLGTIVEDGIQLEPGSLGMRVVGNRLLHARGMTDAEEVAALLELHRQAPLRGAARSGVRLESVAIFPAKLGRLAGHAVLRPQGVSFIPEGQGARALSAVTGKATSLRGFNAVPVLEALRWLPEAEFDACVARVVDATGGQSWAAGDTRYVAGSPVWKELRIVRGEDTLVGKVEWAQEAAAGTLLREWPQALPSQG
;
A
#
# COMPACT_ATOMS: atom_id res chain seq x y z
N MET A 1 31.88 94.39 -0.69
CA MET A 1 31.84 94.03 -2.12
C MET A 1 32.65 92.73 -2.28
N LEU A 2 31.98 91.58 -2.14
CA LEU A 2 31.61 90.62 -3.21
C LEU A 2 32.83 89.91 -3.81
N ARG A 3 33.25 88.80 -3.20
CA ARG A 3 33.01 87.39 -3.63
C ARG A 3 33.57 87.09 -5.03
N GLY A 4 34.79 86.56 -5.05
CA GLY A 4 35.45 86.00 -6.23
C GLY A 4 34.76 84.73 -6.72
N ALA A 5 34.74 84.59 -8.04
CA ALA A 5 34.08 83.56 -8.80
C ALA A 5 34.58 82.14 -8.48
N MET A 6 33.66 81.26 -8.07
CA MET A 6 33.85 79.82 -8.08
C MET A 6 33.81 79.33 -9.54
N ALA A 7 34.89 78.68 -9.97
CA ALA A 7 34.94 77.93 -11.20
C ALA A 7 33.97 76.73 -11.13
N GLU A 8 32.88 76.80 -11.88
CA GLU A 8 32.05 75.64 -12.21
C GLU A 8 32.88 74.70 -13.09
N ARG A 9 33.52 73.72 -12.47
CA ARG A 9 33.97 72.51 -13.17
C ARG A 9 32.73 71.72 -13.56
N THR A 10 32.35 71.84 -14.83
CA THR A 10 31.41 70.95 -15.51
C THR A 10 31.93 69.51 -15.35
N ARG A 11 31.31 68.75 -14.45
CA ARG A 11 31.50 67.29 -14.40
C ARG A 11 30.89 66.72 -15.68
N PRO A 12 31.65 65.95 -16.50
CA PRO A 12 31.02 65.16 -17.53
C PRO A 12 30.15 64.11 -16.83
N SER A 13 28.84 64.20 -17.01
CA SER A 13 27.93 63.10 -16.74
C SER A 13 28.39 61.92 -17.61
N THR A 14 29.12 60.99 -17.00
CA THR A 14 29.31 59.65 -17.55
C THR A 14 27.94 59.00 -17.62
N LEU A 15 27.30 59.13 -18.78
CA LEU A 15 26.24 58.24 -19.21
C LEU A 15 26.81 56.84 -19.13
N SER A 16 26.42 56.07 -18.10
CA SER A 16 26.70 54.65 -18.05
C SER A 16 26.23 54.06 -19.38
N PRO A 17 27.12 53.40 -20.15
CA PRO A 17 26.70 52.78 -21.40
C PRO A 17 25.56 51.83 -21.06
N VAL A 18 24.40 52.04 -21.69
CA VAL A 18 23.27 51.12 -21.62
C VAL A 18 23.77 49.81 -22.21
N LEU A 19 24.17 48.89 -21.32
CA LEU A 19 24.60 47.54 -21.68
C LEU A 19 23.48 46.91 -22.51
N THR A 20 23.73 46.71 -23.79
CA THR A 20 22.77 46.06 -24.67
C THR A 20 22.79 44.56 -24.40
N GLY A 21 21.67 43.86 -24.60
CA GLY A 21 21.59 42.41 -24.35
C GLY A 21 22.67 41.58 -25.08
N ALA A 22 23.10 42.05 -26.25
CA ALA A 22 24.17 41.43 -27.04
C ALA A 22 25.56 41.52 -26.37
N ASP A 23 25.83 42.57 -25.60
CA ASP A 23 27.09 42.74 -24.86
C ASP A 23 27.14 41.79 -23.65
N ALA A 24 26.01 41.64 -22.96
CA ALA A 24 25.87 40.70 -21.84
C ALA A 24 26.00 39.23 -22.30
N GLU A 25 25.44 38.87 -23.47
CA GLU A 25 25.57 37.53 -24.03
C GLU A 25 27.01 37.20 -24.44
N ARG A 26 27.71 38.14 -25.13
CA ARG A 26 29.11 37.97 -25.54
C ARG A 26 30.04 37.79 -24.33
N GLN A 27 29.74 38.48 -23.23
CA GLN A 27 30.50 38.40 -21.99
C GLN A 27 30.31 37.09 -21.20
N LEU A 28 29.27 36.30 -21.50
CA LEU A 28 28.94 35.07 -20.78
C LEU A 28 29.43 33.78 -21.47
N GLU A 29 30.12 33.88 -22.60
CA GLU A 29 30.86 32.79 -23.26
C GLU A 29 30.05 31.47 -23.39
N GLY A 30 28.86 31.52 -24.01
CA GLY A 30 28.02 30.33 -24.22
C GLY A 30 27.16 29.90 -23.03
N ARG A 31 27.29 30.54 -21.85
CA ARG A 31 26.43 30.23 -20.68
C ARG A 31 25.01 30.75 -20.84
N ALA A 32 24.81 31.83 -21.61
CA ALA A 32 23.48 32.29 -21.99
C ALA A 32 22.74 31.24 -22.85
N GLU A 33 23.45 30.60 -23.78
CA GLU A 33 22.91 29.49 -24.58
C GLU A 33 22.53 28.30 -23.69
N LEU A 34 23.41 27.93 -22.74
CA LEU A 34 23.13 26.89 -21.75
C LEU A 34 21.85 27.18 -20.95
N ILE A 35 21.68 28.42 -20.45
CA ILE A 35 20.46 28.85 -19.74
C ILE A 35 19.23 28.75 -20.65
N SER A 36 19.34 29.17 -21.92
CA SER A 36 18.23 29.13 -22.87
C SER A 36 17.77 27.70 -23.20
N VAL A 37 18.72 26.77 -23.38
CA VAL A 37 18.47 25.34 -23.64
C VAL A 37 17.88 24.69 -22.40
N ALA A 38 18.49 24.92 -21.23
CA ALA A 38 18.00 24.41 -19.95
C ALA A 38 16.57 24.88 -19.67
N ARG A 39 16.21 26.13 -20.01
CA ARG A 39 14.85 26.66 -19.83
C ARG A 39 13.80 25.86 -20.59
N ARG A 40 14.10 25.43 -21.82
CA ARG A 40 13.21 24.60 -22.64
C ARG A 40 13.05 23.20 -22.03
N GLN A 41 14.16 22.55 -21.68
CA GLN A 41 14.15 21.20 -21.09
C GLN A 41 13.43 21.15 -19.74
N HIS A 42 13.65 22.15 -18.87
CA HIS A 42 12.94 22.26 -17.60
C HIS A 42 11.44 22.52 -17.80
N ALA A 43 11.06 23.34 -18.79
CA ALA A 43 9.66 23.60 -19.11
C ALA A 43 8.94 22.34 -19.60
N GLU A 44 9.63 21.56 -20.44
CA GLU A 44 9.13 20.31 -20.97
C GLU A 44 8.90 19.29 -19.84
N LEU A 45 9.85 19.14 -18.91
CA LEU A 45 9.69 18.23 -17.78
C LEU A 45 8.61 18.73 -16.78
N GLU A 46 8.53 20.03 -16.52
CA GLU A 46 7.47 20.64 -15.69
C GLU A 46 6.08 20.34 -16.29
N ALA A 47 5.91 20.51 -17.61
CA ALA A 47 4.68 20.20 -18.32
C ALA A 47 4.34 18.69 -18.25
N LEU A 48 5.34 17.81 -18.38
CA LEU A 48 5.14 16.37 -18.27
C LEU A 48 4.69 15.94 -16.86
N LEU A 49 5.37 16.45 -15.82
CA LEU A 49 5.09 16.09 -14.42
C LEU A 49 3.80 16.69 -13.87
N SER A 50 3.36 17.84 -14.38
CA SER A 50 2.08 18.46 -14.01
C SER A 50 0.87 17.68 -14.55
N GLY A 51 1.04 16.96 -15.67
CA GLY A 51 -0.02 16.20 -16.32
C GLY A 51 -0.58 15.02 -15.50
N ARG A 52 -1.84 14.63 -15.75
CA ARG A 52 -2.49 13.47 -15.10
C ARG A 52 -1.84 12.12 -15.48
N ARG A 53 -1.26 12.04 -16.67
CA ARG A 53 -0.61 10.83 -17.21
C ARG A 53 0.92 10.89 -17.13
N TRP A 54 1.45 11.70 -16.20
CA TRP A 54 2.88 11.97 -16.08
C TRP A 54 3.76 10.70 -16.07
N ARG A 55 3.34 9.62 -15.39
CA ARG A 55 4.09 8.34 -15.38
C ARG A 55 4.31 7.79 -16.78
N ARG A 56 3.25 7.71 -17.59
CA ARG A 56 3.33 7.22 -18.98
C ARG A 56 4.12 8.19 -19.86
N ALA A 57 3.98 9.48 -19.61
CA ALA A 57 4.68 10.51 -20.37
C ALA A 57 6.20 10.46 -20.11
N LEU A 58 6.60 10.25 -18.86
CA LEU A 58 8.00 10.05 -18.45
C LEU A 58 8.59 8.78 -19.06
N LEU A 59 7.83 7.66 -19.06
CA LEU A 59 8.28 6.42 -19.71
C LEU A 59 8.50 6.53 -21.22
N ARG A 60 7.79 7.45 -21.89
CA ARG A 60 7.95 7.69 -23.34
C ARG A 60 9.16 8.56 -23.68
N ARG A 61 9.77 9.21 -22.68
CA ARG A 61 10.90 10.12 -22.83
C ARG A 61 11.97 9.82 -21.79
N PRO A 62 12.60 8.63 -21.87
CA PRO A 62 13.61 8.18 -20.91
C PRO A 62 14.86 9.08 -20.85
N GLU A 63 15.10 9.89 -21.87
CA GLU A 63 16.28 10.75 -21.99
C GLU A 63 16.22 12.05 -21.17
N LEU A 64 15.02 12.51 -20.79
CA LEU A 64 14.85 13.86 -20.21
C LEU A 64 15.45 14.03 -18.82
N VAL A 65 15.27 13.03 -17.93
CA VAL A 65 15.82 13.10 -16.58
C VAL A 65 17.35 12.96 -16.59
N PRO A 66 17.96 11.97 -17.26
CA PRO A 66 19.41 11.87 -17.37
C PRO A 66 20.06 13.10 -17.99
N ALA A 67 19.46 13.70 -19.03
CA ALA A 67 20.01 14.90 -19.67
C ALA A 67 20.03 16.12 -18.72
N LEU A 68 18.97 16.30 -17.92
CA LEU A 68 18.91 17.38 -16.92
C LEU A 68 19.90 17.15 -15.77
N VAL A 69 20.00 15.92 -15.28
CA VAL A 69 20.95 15.57 -14.21
C VAL A 69 22.39 15.76 -14.68
N ALA A 70 22.72 15.37 -15.91
CA ALA A 70 24.06 15.56 -16.48
C ALA A 70 24.47 17.04 -16.63
N GLN A 71 23.52 17.96 -16.77
CA GLN A 71 23.78 19.40 -16.91
C GLN A 71 23.66 20.19 -15.60
N ALA A 72 23.32 19.53 -14.49
CA ALA A 72 22.93 20.19 -13.24
C ALA A 72 24.02 21.09 -12.66
N ASP A 73 25.27 20.61 -12.61
CA ASP A 73 26.40 21.35 -12.07
C ASP A 73 26.78 22.54 -12.97
N ALA A 74 26.89 22.31 -14.28
CA ALA A 74 27.18 23.36 -15.25
C ALA A 74 26.12 24.47 -15.23
N LEU A 75 24.85 24.10 -15.05
CA LEU A 75 23.76 25.07 -14.91
C LEU A 75 23.81 25.83 -13.59
N ARG A 76 24.13 25.18 -12.48
CA ARG A 76 24.32 25.85 -11.18
C ARG A 76 25.41 26.92 -11.28
N GLU A 77 26.57 26.54 -11.84
CA GLU A 77 27.69 27.48 -12.04
C GLU A 77 27.32 28.64 -12.97
N ALA A 78 26.57 28.36 -14.05
CA ALA A 78 26.12 29.40 -14.98
C ALA A 78 25.19 30.41 -14.28
N LEU A 79 24.21 29.94 -13.50
CA LEU A 79 23.29 30.81 -12.75
C LEU A 79 24.02 31.64 -11.69
N GLU A 80 24.92 31.03 -10.92
CA GLU A 80 25.73 31.74 -9.91
C GLU A 80 26.64 32.80 -10.53
N ARG A 81 27.21 32.51 -11.71
CA ARG A 81 28.07 33.48 -12.41
C ARG A 81 27.27 34.65 -12.96
N VAL A 82 26.08 34.39 -13.53
CA VAL A 82 25.16 35.46 -13.98
C VAL A 82 24.73 36.34 -12.81
N GLN A 83 24.36 35.74 -11.67
CA GLN A 83 23.98 36.49 -10.46
C GLN A 83 25.15 37.32 -9.90
N ARG A 84 26.34 36.73 -9.78
CA ARG A 84 27.53 37.45 -9.29
C ARG A 84 27.88 38.62 -10.19
N ARG A 85 27.86 38.44 -11.51
CA ARG A 85 28.14 39.53 -12.45
C ARG A 85 27.07 40.61 -12.44
N ALA A 86 25.80 40.24 -12.43
CA ALA A 86 24.71 41.20 -12.31
C ALA A 86 24.86 42.09 -11.07
N ALA A 87 25.32 41.52 -9.95
CA ALA A 87 25.59 42.26 -8.72
C ALA A 87 26.82 43.20 -8.83
N VAL A 88 27.92 42.72 -9.42
CA VAL A 88 29.16 43.50 -9.58
C VAL A 88 29.00 44.65 -10.58
N GLU A 89 28.30 44.41 -11.68
CA GLU A 89 28.14 45.33 -12.80
C GLU A 89 26.82 46.14 -12.72
N ALA A 90 26.07 46.00 -11.62
CA ALA A 90 24.79 46.66 -11.38
C ALA A 90 23.82 46.55 -12.57
N TRP A 91 23.68 45.34 -13.12
CA TRP A 91 22.77 45.09 -14.24
C TRP A 91 21.34 45.45 -13.86
N SER A 92 20.61 46.09 -14.80
CA SER A 92 19.19 46.37 -14.62
C SER A 92 18.39 45.07 -14.51
N GLU A 93 17.30 45.11 -13.76
CA GLU A 93 16.40 43.98 -13.58
C GLU A 93 15.74 43.49 -14.88
N ASP A 94 15.64 44.37 -15.86
CA ASP A 94 15.09 44.08 -17.19
C ASP A 94 16.13 43.50 -18.16
N THR A 95 17.38 43.29 -17.73
CA THR A 95 18.42 42.70 -18.57
C THR A 95 17.98 41.29 -19.01
N PRO A 96 17.89 41.01 -20.32
CA PRO A 96 17.30 39.76 -20.82
C PRO A 96 17.89 38.51 -20.17
N VAL A 97 19.21 38.39 -20.09
CA VAL A 97 19.88 37.21 -19.53
C VAL A 97 19.61 37.04 -18.03
N LEU A 98 19.54 38.14 -17.26
CA LEU A 98 19.20 38.09 -15.84
C LEU A 98 17.75 37.66 -15.63
N ARG A 99 16.83 38.16 -16.45
CA ARG A 99 15.43 37.73 -16.45
C ARG A 99 15.31 36.24 -16.77
N GLU A 100 16.00 35.75 -17.80
CA GLU A 100 15.99 34.33 -18.15
C GLU A 100 16.57 33.45 -17.04
N ALA A 101 17.66 33.87 -16.40
CA ALA A 101 18.25 33.18 -15.26
C ALA A 101 17.27 33.08 -14.08
N ARG A 102 16.55 34.17 -13.76
CA ARG A 102 15.53 34.19 -12.70
C ARG A 102 14.33 33.31 -13.01
N GLU A 103 13.83 33.38 -14.23
CA GLU A 103 12.75 32.50 -14.71
C GLU A 103 13.14 31.02 -14.58
N LEU A 104 14.38 30.68 -14.96
CA LEU A 104 14.90 29.33 -14.84
C LEU A 104 15.03 28.88 -13.38
N SER A 105 15.58 29.73 -12.50
CA SER A 105 15.63 29.44 -11.05
C SER A 105 14.23 29.20 -10.47
N ALA A 106 13.27 30.08 -10.75
CA ALA A 106 11.89 29.90 -10.30
C ALA A 106 11.24 28.63 -10.86
N ARG A 107 11.59 28.25 -12.09
CA ARG A 107 11.12 27.00 -12.70
C ARG A 107 11.76 25.77 -12.06
N ARG A 108 13.05 25.80 -11.73
CA ARG A 108 13.71 24.71 -10.97
C ARG A 108 13.02 24.48 -9.63
N GLU A 109 12.69 25.55 -8.90
CA GLU A 109 11.96 25.46 -7.63
C GLU A 109 10.56 24.85 -7.76
N ARG A 110 9.82 25.21 -8.81
CA ARG A 110 8.52 24.57 -9.08
C ARG A 110 8.69 23.10 -9.47
N LEU A 111 9.69 22.79 -10.29
CA LEU A 111 9.96 21.44 -10.75
C LEU A 111 10.37 20.52 -9.60
N ILE A 112 11.26 20.95 -8.69
CA ILE A 112 11.63 20.16 -7.51
C ILE A 112 10.43 19.93 -6.61
N GLY A 113 9.59 20.95 -6.39
CA GLY A 113 8.35 20.81 -5.62
C GLY A 113 7.38 19.81 -6.26
N LEU A 114 7.21 19.84 -7.58
CA LEU A 114 6.38 18.87 -8.31
C LEU A 114 6.97 17.46 -8.25
N ALA A 115 8.27 17.31 -8.52
CA ALA A 115 8.95 16.03 -8.51
C ALA A 115 8.89 15.38 -7.11
N ARG A 116 9.09 16.15 -6.04
CA ARG A 116 8.92 15.68 -4.65
C ARG A 116 7.50 15.21 -4.39
N ARG A 117 6.48 16.01 -4.72
CA ARG A 117 5.06 15.59 -4.58
C ARG A 117 4.75 14.31 -5.36
N ARG A 118 5.32 14.13 -6.55
CA ARG A 118 5.15 12.90 -7.34
C ARG A 118 5.88 11.73 -6.70
N LEU A 119 7.07 11.93 -6.17
CA LEU A 119 7.86 10.91 -5.49
C LEU A 119 7.20 10.47 -4.17
N GLU A 120 6.67 11.41 -3.38
CA GLU A 120 5.91 11.16 -2.15
C GLU A 120 4.65 10.32 -2.39
N SER A 121 4.05 10.43 -3.58
CA SER A 121 2.92 9.57 -3.98
C SER A 121 3.31 8.13 -4.31
N LEU A 122 4.60 7.83 -4.37
CA LEU A 122 5.16 6.54 -4.79
C LEU A 122 6.03 5.87 -3.72
N ALA A 123 6.68 6.64 -2.86
CA ALA A 123 7.62 6.16 -1.85
C ALA A 123 7.75 7.18 -0.71
N VAL A 124 8.36 6.75 0.40
CA VAL A 124 8.75 7.67 1.48
C VAL A 124 9.99 8.45 1.04
N VAL A 125 9.94 9.77 1.15
CA VAL A 125 10.97 10.68 0.65
C VAL A 125 11.74 11.32 1.81
N PRO A 126 13.07 11.17 1.88
CA PRO A 126 13.90 11.95 2.81
C PRO A 126 13.78 13.46 2.53
N ALA A 127 13.70 14.26 3.59
CA ALA A 127 13.45 15.70 3.48
C ALA A 127 14.55 16.50 2.73
N HIS A 128 15.79 15.99 2.71
CA HIS A 128 16.98 16.73 2.25
C HIS A 128 17.49 16.32 0.86
N LEU A 129 16.70 15.62 0.04
CA LEU A 129 17.16 15.23 -1.29
C LEU A 129 17.31 16.43 -2.24
N SER A 130 18.41 16.45 -2.99
CA SER A 130 18.62 17.38 -4.11
C SER A 130 17.61 17.15 -5.24
N MET A 131 17.49 18.11 -6.18
CA MET A 131 16.56 18.00 -7.30
C MET A 131 16.90 16.78 -8.17
N GLU A 132 18.18 16.57 -8.41
CA GLU A 132 18.76 15.54 -9.27
C GLU A 132 18.49 14.15 -8.68
N GLU A 133 18.67 13.99 -7.37
CA GLU A 133 18.35 12.76 -6.65
C GLU A 133 16.84 12.48 -6.66
N VAL A 134 16.00 13.50 -6.46
CA VAL A 134 14.54 13.36 -6.51
C VAL A 134 14.10 12.88 -7.89
N LEU A 135 14.61 13.51 -8.97
CA LEU A 135 14.27 13.14 -10.34
C LEU A 135 14.76 11.74 -10.70
N THR A 136 16.00 11.40 -10.32
CA THR A 136 16.59 10.08 -10.58
C THR A 136 15.80 8.97 -9.87
N ARG A 137 15.45 9.17 -8.58
CA ARG A 137 14.62 8.21 -7.83
C ARG A 137 13.22 8.09 -8.40
N LEU A 138 12.61 9.21 -8.79
CA LEU A 138 11.30 9.23 -9.41
C LEU A 138 11.28 8.41 -10.71
N GLU A 139 12.28 8.64 -11.56
CA GLU A 139 12.45 7.89 -12.80
C GLU A 139 12.66 6.39 -12.56
N ALA A 140 13.56 6.02 -11.64
CA ALA A 140 13.84 4.62 -11.32
C ALA A 140 12.57 3.87 -10.87
N LEU A 141 11.75 4.50 -10.01
CA LEU A 141 10.49 3.92 -9.55
C LEU A 141 9.45 3.77 -10.67
N VAL A 142 9.38 4.74 -11.58
CA VAL A 142 8.45 4.70 -12.70
C VAL A 142 8.85 3.65 -13.74
N ARG A 143 10.15 3.47 -13.97
CA ARG A 143 10.70 2.51 -14.93
C ARG A 143 10.60 1.06 -14.48
N GLN A 144 10.63 0.80 -13.18
CA GLN A 144 10.52 -0.56 -12.68
C GLN A 144 9.12 -1.12 -12.99
N PRO A 145 9.02 -2.18 -13.82
CA PRO A 145 7.75 -2.74 -14.24
C PRO A 145 7.05 -3.39 -13.04
N LEU A 146 5.73 -3.28 -13.03
CA LEU A 146 4.89 -3.95 -12.04
C LEU A 146 4.02 -4.96 -12.76
N VAL A 147 4.09 -6.20 -12.30
CA VAL A 147 3.39 -7.34 -12.89
C VAL A 147 2.40 -7.88 -11.86
N TRP A 148 1.15 -8.07 -12.28
CA TRP A 148 0.08 -8.62 -11.44
C TRP A 148 0.15 -10.14 -11.29
N GLU A 149 0.76 -10.78 -12.29
CA GLU A 149 1.00 -12.23 -12.32
C GLU A 149 2.12 -12.59 -11.33
N LEU A 150 2.05 -13.83 -10.86
CA LEU A 150 3.06 -14.38 -9.95
C LEU A 150 4.37 -14.59 -10.71
N ASN A 151 5.47 -14.19 -10.09
CA ASN A 151 6.79 -14.54 -10.57
C ASN A 151 7.05 -16.04 -10.34
N PRO A 152 7.97 -16.67 -11.09
CA PRO A 152 8.37 -18.05 -10.83
C PRO A 152 8.81 -18.25 -9.35
N GLY A 153 8.25 -19.26 -8.67
CA GLY A 153 8.51 -19.53 -7.25
C GLY A 153 7.75 -18.65 -6.26
N GLU A 154 6.96 -17.67 -6.73
CA GLU A 154 6.09 -16.86 -5.88
C GLU A 154 4.77 -17.59 -5.61
N VAL A 155 4.38 -17.66 -4.34
CA VAL A 155 3.16 -18.36 -3.90
C VAL A 155 2.09 -17.34 -3.55
N LEU A 156 0.86 -17.54 -4.04
CA LEU A 156 -0.29 -16.75 -3.63
C LEU A 156 -0.72 -17.17 -2.22
N VAL A 157 -0.67 -16.22 -1.28
CA VAL A 157 -1.05 -16.44 0.12
C VAL A 157 -2.49 -16.06 0.35
N PHE A 158 -2.92 -14.91 -0.19
CA PHE A 158 -4.25 -14.37 0.01
C PHE A 158 -4.66 -13.49 -1.17
N GLU A 159 -5.94 -13.55 -1.55
CA GLU A 159 -6.54 -12.65 -2.54
C GLU A 159 -7.93 -12.22 -2.06
N THR A 160 -8.21 -10.92 -2.12
CA THR A 160 -9.54 -10.34 -1.85
C THR A 160 -9.94 -9.38 -2.96
N ASP A 161 -11.24 -9.30 -3.23
CA ASP A 161 -11.83 -8.37 -4.17
C ASP A 161 -12.77 -7.41 -3.44
N ALA A 162 -12.23 -6.25 -3.05
CA ALA A 162 -12.95 -5.21 -2.32
C ALA A 162 -14.14 -4.62 -3.11
N ARG A 163 -14.33 -5.01 -4.37
CA ARG A 163 -15.48 -4.60 -5.20
C ARG A 163 -16.76 -5.35 -4.84
N PHE A 164 -16.66 -6.54 -4.24
CA PHE A 164 -17.77 -7.48 -4.08
C PHE A 164 -18.08 -7.85 -2.62
N HIS A 165 -17.58 -7.09 -1.65
CA HIS A 165 -17.85 -7.34 -0.24
C HIS A 165 -18.81 -6.33 0.39
N PRO A 166 -20.14 -6.44 0.19
CA PRO A 166 -21.08 -6.08 1.24
C PRO A 166 -20.96 -7.18 2.31
N ARG A 167 -20.61 -6.85 3.55
CA ARG A 167 -20.51 -7.81 4.68
C ARG A 167 -21.65 -8.84 4.67
N ALA A 168 -21.37 -10.03 4.14
CA ALA A 168 -22.27 -11.18 4.12
C ALA A 168 -21.76 -12.23 5.11
N ARG A 169 -21.74 -11.86 6.40
CA ARG A 169 -21.66 -12.72 7.60
C ARG A 169 -22.33 -11.87 8.69
N GLN A 170 -23.54 -12.09 9.19
CA GLN A 170 -24.24 -13.32 9.63
C GLN A 170 -25.77 -13.19 9.43
N GLY A 171 -26.47 -14.32 9.26
CA GLY A 171 -27.89 -14.48 9.62
C GLY A 171 -28.86 -14.73 8.45
N GLU A 172 -29.55 -15.87 8.49
CA GLU A 172 -30.75 -16.13 7.69
C GLU A 172 -31.77 -15.00 7.84
N ALA A 173 -32.17 -14.41 6.71
CA ALA A 173 -33.56 -14.12 6.33
C ALA A 173 -33.56 -13.21 5.10
N LEU A 174 -33.93 -13.80 3.95
CA LEU A 174 -34.94 -13.30 3.01
C LEU A 174 -34.72 -14.04 1.68
N LEU A 175 -35.56 -15.05 1.47
CA LEU A 175 -35.84 -15.65 0.17
C LEU A 175 -36.10 -14.54 -0.86
N PRO A 176 -35.43 -14.51 -2.03
CA PRO A 176 -35.88 -13.67 -3.13
C PRO A 176 -37.03 -14.39 -3.86
N GLY A 177 -38.20 -14.37 -3.25
CA GLY A 177 -39.46 -14.63 -3.94
C GLY A 177 -39.97 -13.33 -4.58
N ARG A 178 -39.43 -12.96 -5.74
CA ARG A 178 -40.13 -12.26 -6.85
C ARG A 178 -39.11 -11.74 -7.86
N GLY A 179 -39.20 -12.28 -9.07
CA GLY A 179 -38.48 -11.76 -10.21
C GLY A 179 -38.81 -10.29 -10.45
N LEU A 180 -37.77 -9.49 -10.61
CA LEU A 180 -37.85 -8.22 -11.32
C LEU A 180 -36.97 -8.34 -12.55
N SER A 181 -37.65 -8.42 -13.68
CA SER A 181 -37.09 -8.53 -15.01
C SER A 181 -36.19 -7.34 -15.33
N LEU A 182 -34.94 -7.64 -15.67
CA LEU A 182 -33.88 -6.71 -16.04
C LEU A 182 -34.07 -6.08 -17.44
N ARG A 183 -35.31 -5.90 -17.90
CA ARG A 183 -35.59 -5.53 -19.30
C ARG A 183 -36.46 -4.31 -19.56
N GLN A 184 -36.81 -3.50 -18.56
CA GLN A 184 -37.56 -2.27 -18.83
C GLN A 184 -37.01 -1.08 -18.03
N ARG A 185 -36.07 -0.37 -18.64
CA ARG A 185 -36.11 1.10 -18.87
C ARG A 185 -34.78 1.55 -19.45
N ALA A 186 -34.69 1.46 -20.78
CA ALA A 186 -33.82 2.34 -21.53
C ALA A 186 -34.40 3.76 -21.43
N ALA A 187 -33.63 4.69 -20.86
CA ALA A 187 -33.78 6.12 -21.10
C ALA A 187 -32.35 6.69 -21.25
N PRO A 188 -32.04 7.39 -22.36
CA PRO A 188 -30.69 7.83 -22.67
C PRO A 188 -30.46 9.26 -22.18
N LEU A 189 -30.29 9.48 -20.87
CA LEU A 189 -29.87 10.79 -20.35
C LEU A 189 -29.06 10.64 -19.07
N ALA A 190 -27.74 10.47 -19.18
CA ALA A 190 -26.82 10.69 -18.07
C ALA A 190 -25.41 10.97 -18.59
N ARG A 191 -25.19 12.17 -19.15
CA ARG A 191 -23.84 12.66 -19.47
C ARG A 191 -23.45 13.95 -18.72
N THR A 192 -24.18 14.33 -17.68
CA THR A 192 -23.91 15.58 -16.97
C THR A 192 -24.16 15.45 -15.47
N VAL A 193 -23.07 15.61 -14.71
CA VAL A 193 -22.98 15.89 -13.27
C VAL A 193 -23.54 14.80 -12.34
N LEU A 194 -22.64 13.95 -11.82
CA LEU A 194 -22.91 13.18 -10.60
C LEU A 194 -23.34 14.18 -9.50
N SER A 195 -24.63 14.22 -9.21
CA SER A 195 -25.24 15.01 -8.14
C SER A 195 -24.45 14.83 -6.82
N PRO A 196 -24.28 15.88 -6.00
CA PRO A 196 -23.61 15.80 -4.70
C PRO A 196 -24.25 14.77 -3.75
N LEU A 197 -25.50 14.35 -4.00
CA LEU A 197 -26.19 13.28 -3.28
C LEU A 197 -25.74 11.87 -3.69
N VAL A 198 -25.28 11.69 -4.93
CA VAL A 198 -24.84 10.38 -5.45
C VAL A 198 -23.36 10.16 -5.20
N ARG A 199 -22.57 11.25 -5.16
CA ARG A 199 -21.12 11.23 -4.89
C ARG A 199 -20.70 10.42 -3.66
N PRO A 200 -21.28 10.56 -2.45
CA PRO A 200 -20.90 9.76 -1.29
C PRO A 200 -21.27 8.28 -1.44
N LEU A 201 -22.27 7.95 -2.27
CA LEU A 201 -22.66 6.57 -2.54
C LEU A 201 -21.67 5.86 -3.49
N VAL A 202 -21.10 6.56 -4.47
CA VAL A 202 -20.17 5.96 -5.45
C VAL A 202 -18.70 6.08 -5.04
N TRP A 203 -18.35 7.06 -4.20
CA TRP A 203 -16.95 7.33 -3.80
C TRP A 203 -16.22 6.14 -3.16
N PRO A 204 -16.84 5.32 -2.28
CA PRO A 204 -16.20 4.10 -1.76
C PRO A 204 -15.84 3.12 -2.87
N PHE A 205 -16.69 3.02 -3.91
CA PHE A 205 -16.48 2.11 -5.04
C PHE A 205 -15.39 2.62 -6.01
N LEU A 206 -15.19 3.93 -6.13
CA LEU A 206 -14.11 4.50 -6.95
C LEU A 206 -12.71 4.21 -6.37
N GLY A 207 -12.63 3.97 -5.06
CA GLY A 207 -11.40 3.56 -4.38
C GLY A 207 -11.15 2.06 -4.33
N SER A 208 -12.15 1.24 -4.67
CA SER A 208 -12.08 -0.23 -4.58
C SER A 208 -11.12 -0.85 -5.60
N GLY A 209 -10.79 -2.13 -5.39
CA GLY A 209 -9.80 -2.85 -6.18
C GLY A 209 -9.62 -4.28 -5.72
N ARG A 210 -8.62 -4.95 -6.30
CA ARG A 210 -8.18 -6.27 -5.88
C ARG A 210 -6.86 -6.17 -5.14
N LEU A 211 -6.76 -6.90 -4.03
CA LEU A 211 -5.53 -7.04 -3.27
C LEU A 211 -5.05 -8.49 -3.39
N ARG A 212 -3.74 -8.66 -3.57
CA ARG A 212 -3.07 -9.95 -3.44
C ARG A 212 -1.92 -9.83 -2.47
N ILE A 213 -1.78 -10.82 -1.59
CA ILE A 213 -0.61 -11.04 -0.78
C ILE A 213 0.05 -12.31 -1.31
N THR A 214 1.33 -12.22 -1.63
CA THR A 214 2.15 -13.35 -2.04
C THR A 214 3.23 -13.63 -1.01
N SER A 215 4.03 -14.66 -1.22
CA SER A 215 5.21 -14.95 -0.40
C SER A 215 6.30 -13.86 -0.44
N GLU A 216 6.24 -12.94 -1.41
CA GLU A 216 7.28 -11.90 -1.64
C GLU A 216 6.77 -10.47 -1.52
N ARG A 217 5.52 -10.21 -1.91
CA ARG A 217 4.99 -8.86 -2.09
C ARG A 217 3.49 -8.77 -1.84
N VAL A 218 3.05 -7.57 -1.53
CA VAL A 218 1.66 -7.17 -1.56
C VAL A 218 1.39 -6.35 -2.82
N LEU A 219 0.31 -6.69 -3.52
CA LEU A 219 -0.11 -6.07 -4.75
C LEU A 219 -1.51 -5.47 -4.56
N TRP A 220 -1.70 -4.25 -5.06
CA TRP A 220 -3.01 -3.59 -5.09
C TRP A 220 -3.32 -3.09 -6.49
N ARG A 221 -4.39 -3.64 -7.06
CA ARG A 221 -4.93 -3.24 -8.36
C ARG A 221 -6.22 -2.46 -8.15
N PRO A 222 -6.16 -1.11 -8.10
CA PRO A 222 -7.38 -0.31 -8.02
C PRO A 222 -8.20 -0.43 -9.31
N VAL A 223 -9.51 -0.24 -9.23
CA VAL A 223 -10.37 -0.11 -10.41
C VAL A 223 -9.90 1.03 -11.31
N PHE A 224 -9.53 2.16 -10.68
CA PHE A 224 -8.95 3.32 -11.34
C PHE A 224 -7.56 3.61 -10.80
N GLY A 225 -6.55 3.50 -11.65
CA GLY A 225 -5.18 3.82 -11.29
C GLY A 225 -4.17 2.86 -11.90
N ALA A 226 -2.93 2.98 -11.43
CA ALA A 226 -1.89 2.02 -11.74
C ALA A 226 -1.83 0.93 -10.67
N LEU A 227 -1.33 -0.25 -11.05
CA LEU A 227 -0.93 -1.29 -10.12
C LEU A 227 0.07 -0.72 -9.11
N GLN A 228 -0.07 -1.10 -7.85
CA GLN A 228 0.84 -0.78 -6.76
C GLN A 228 1.41 -2.09 -6.20
N GLU A 229 2.68 -2.04 -5.79
CA GLU A 229 3.42 -3.19 -5.25
C GLU A 229 4.30 -2.72 -4.10
N VAL A 230 4.34 -3.49 -3.01
CA VAL A 230 5.34 -3.34 -1.94
C VAL A 230 5.90 -4.71 -1.61
N ARG A 231 7.23 -4.83 -1.51
CA ARG A 231 7.88 -6.08 -1.10
C ARG A 231 7.71 -6.30 0.40
N LEU A 232 7.23 -7.47 0.81
CA LEU A 232 6.95 -7.78 2.21
C LEU A 232 8.19 -7.61 3.09
N GLY A 233 9.35 -8.05 2.61
CA GLY A 233 10.61 -7.93 3.34
C GLY A 233 11.16 -6.51 3.47
N THR A 234 10.52 -5.52 2.85
CA THR A 234 10.91 -4.11 2.95
C THR A 234 9.94 -3.29 3.80
N ILE A 235 8.86 -3.90 4.28
CA ILE A 235 7.89 -3.24 5.16
C ILE A 235 8.55 -3.03 6.52
N VAL A 236 8.71 -1.77 6.89
CA VAL A 236 9.29 -1.37 8.18
C VAL A 236 8.35 -1.70 9.33
N GLU A 237 8.87 -1.69 10.56
CA GLU A 237 8.00 -1.70 11.75
C GLU A 237 7.04 -0.50 11.69
N ASP A 238 5.77 -0.73 12.03
CA ASP A 238 4.68 0.24 11.89
C ASP A 238 4.44 0.76 10.46
N GLY A 239 5.00 0.06 9.46
CA GLY A 239 4.80 0.37 8.05
C GLY A 239 3.39 0.06 7.54
N ILE A 240 2.57 -0.65 8.31
CA ILE A 240 1.18 -0.96 8.00
C ILE A 240 0.28 -0.05 8.84
N GLN A 241 -0.44 0.85 8.18
CA GLN A 241 -1.27 1.85 8.83
C GLN A 241 -2.70 1.76 8.30
N LEU A 242 -3.65 1.64 9.22
CA LEU A 242 -5.07 1.80 8.90
C LEU A 242 -5.42 3.28 8.91
N GLU A 243 -6.15 3.74 7.90
CA GLU A 243 -6.52 5.16 7.80
C GLU A 243 -7.82 5.42 8.59
N PRO A 244 -7.78 6.19 9.69
CA PRO A 244 -8.95 6.41 10.54
C PRO A 244 -10.13 7.00 9.75
N GLY A 245 -11.32 6.44 9.94
CA GLY A 245 -12.54 6.93 9.28
C GLY A 245 -12.64 6.63 7.78
N SER A 246 -11.63 5.97 7.20
CA SER A 246 -11.71 5.45 5.83
C SER A 246 -11.51 3.94 5.85
N LEU A 247 -12.23 3.22 5.01
CA LEU A 247 -12.00 1.79 4.78
C LEU A 247 -10.70 1.61 3.97
N GLY A 248 -9.56 2.04 4.52
CA GLY A 248 -8.31 2.21 3.79
C GLY A 248 -7.12 1.70 4.59
N MET A 249 -6.12 1.22 3.85
CA MET A 249 -4.86 0.73 4.38
C MET A 249 -3.72 1.34 3.58
N ARG A 250 -2.72 1.83 4.31
CA ARG A 250 -1.46 2.33 3.80
C ARG A 250 -0.35 1.36 4.18
N VAL A 251 0.45 0.94 3.21
CA VAL A 251 1.61 0.05 3.41
C VAL A 251 2.86 0.75 2.94
N VAL A 252 3.84 0.84 3.83
CA VAL A 252 5.10 1.55 3.65
C VAL A 252 6.24 0.54 3.62
N GLY A 253 6.92 0.44 2.48
CA GLY A 253 8.17 -0.31 2.34
C GLY A 253 9.07 0.33 1.29
N ASN A 254 9.61 -0.47 0.36
CA ASN A 254 10.37 0.03 -0.79
C ASN A 254 9.56 0.99 -1.69
N ARG A 255 8.24 0.87 -1.62
CA ARG A 255 7.24 1.70 -2.28
C ARG A 255 6.14 2.02 -1.28
N LEU A 256 5.29 2.96 -1.66
CA LEU A 256 4.06 3.26 -0.97
C LEU A 256 2.89 2.56 -1.69
N LEU A 257 2.09 1.82 -0.93
CA LEU A 257 0.82 1.26 -1.41
C LEU A 257 -0.33 1.87 -0.60
N HIS A 258 -1.33 2.36 -1.32
CA HIS A 258 -2.57 2.86 -0.76
C HIS A 258 -3.76 2.07 -1.31
N ALA A 259 -4.33 1.21 -0.47
CA ALA A 259 -5.56 0.49 -0.73
C ALA A 259 -6.74 1.23 -0.08
N ARG A 260 -7.83 1.44 -0.81
CA ARG A 260 -9.04 2.15 -0.34
C ARG A 260 -10.27 1.29 -0.58
N GLY A 261 -11.35 1.59 0.15
CA GLY A 261 -12.62 0.88 0.02
C GLY A 261 -12.54 -0.59 0.46
N MET A 262 -11.59 -0.96 1.31
CA MET A 262 -11.38 -2.33 1.79
C MET A 262 -12.09 -2.51 3.14
N THR A 263 -13.16 -3.31 3.14
CA THR A 263 -13.98 -3.60 4.32
C THR A 263 -13.29 -4.49 5.37
N ASP A 264 -12.29 -5.21 4.90
CA ASP A 264 -11.49 -6.26 5.51
C ASP A 264 -10.06 -5.76 5.79
N ALA A 265 -9.87 -4.44 5.89
CA ALA A 265 -8.56 -3.81 6.03
C ALA A 265 -7.79 -4.28 7.27
N GLU A 266 -8.47 -4.52 8.39
CA GLU A 266 -7.83 -5.00 9.61
C GLU A 266 -7.35 -6.44 9.48
N GLU A 267 -8.14 -7.31 8.83
CA GLU A 267 -7.77 -8.70 8.57
C GLU A 267 -6.58 -8.78 7.61
N VAL A 268 -6.62 -7.99 6.54
CA VAL A 268 -5.51 -7.87 5.59
C VAL A 268 -4.25 -7.33 6.29
N ALA A 269 -4.38 -6.31 7.14
CA ALA A 269 -3.26 -5.77 7.89
C ALA A 269 -2.65 -6.83 8.83
N ALA A 270 -3.48 -7.65 9.50
CA ALA A 270 -3.02 -8.75 10.33
C ALA A 270 -2.27 -9.82 9.51
N LEU A 271 -2.78 -10.18 8.32
CA LEU A 271 -2.10 -11.12 7.42
C LEU A 271 -0.76 -10.56 6.93
N LEU A 272 -0.68 -9.28 6.56
CA LEU A 272 0.57 -8.64 6.17
C LEU A 272 1.59 -8.62 7.33
N GLU A 273 1.12 -8.37 8.55
CA GLU A 273 1.96 -8.38 9.75
C GLU A 273 2.54 -9.78 10.02
N LEU A 274 1.76 -10.83 9.81
CA LEU A 274 2.22 -12.22 9.92
C LEU A 274 3.22 -12.58 8.82
N HIS A 275 2.88 -12.29 7.56
CA HIS A 275 3.67 -12.72 6.41
C HIS A 275 4.93 -11.87 6.15
N ARG A 276 5.07 -10.70 6.78
CA ARG A 276 6.35 -9.95 6.73
C ARG A 276 7.41 -10.52 7.68
N GLN A 277 6.99 -11.25 8.73
CA GLN A 277 7.88 -11.74 9.78
C GLN A 277 8.38 -13.17 9.49
N ALA A 278 9.58 -13.50 9.98
CA ALA A 278 10.01 -14.89 10.08
C ALA A 278 9.28 -15.56 11.27
N PRO A 279 8.97 -16.87 11.22
CA PRO A 279 9.29 -17.82 10.15
C PRO A 279 8.31 -17.84 8.97
N LEU A 280 7.10 -17.29 9.13
CA LEU A 280 6.01 -17.38 8.15
C LEU A 280 6.37 -16.89 6.75
N ARG A 281 7.14 -15.81 6.63
CA ARG A 281 7.62 -15.30 5.34
C ARG A 281 8.42 -16.35 4.55
N GLY A 282 9.28 -17.10 5.24
CA GLY A 282 10.08 -18.16 4.63
C GLY A 282 9.24 -19.38 4.31
N ALA A 283 8.39 -19.78 5.27
CA ALA A 283 7.57 -20.98 5.14
C ALA A 283 6.56 -20.89 3.99
N ALA A 284 5.93 -19.73 3.77
CA ALA A 284 5.01 -19.50 2.65
C ALA A 284 5.66 -19.67 1.27
N ARG A 285 6.98 -19.49 1.13
CA ARG A 285 7.71 -19.69 -0.13
C ARG A 285 7.83 -21.15 -0.52
N SER A 286 7.73 -22.07 0.44
CA SER A 286 7.76 -23.51 0.16
C SER A 286 6.53 -23.98 -0.62
N GLY A 287 5.43 -23.23 -0.57
CA GLY A 287 4.16 -23.63 -1.17
C GLY A 287 3.43 -24.75 -0.41
N VAL A 288 4.01 -25.27 0.67
CA VAL A 288 3.42 -26.38 1.45
C VAL A 288 2.54 -25.81 2.55
N ARG A 289 1.27 -26.22 2.57
CA ARG A 289 0.34 -25.95 3.67
C ARG A 289 0.04 -27.24 4.42
N LEU A 290 -0.10 -27.16 5.73
CA LEU A 290 -0.55 -28.29 6.54
C LEU A 290 -1.99 -28.65 6.18
N GLU A 291 -2.16 -29.82 5.57
CA GLU A 291 -3.46 -30.39 5.20
C GLU A 291 -4.14 -31.12 6.38
N SER A 292 -3.36 -31.59 7.36
CA SER A 292 -3.80 -32.27 8.58
C SER A 292 -4.40 -31.31 9.64
N VAL A 293 -5.01 -30.21 9.21
CA VAL A 293 -5.58 -29.19 10.10
C VAL A 293 -6.93 -28.74 9.53
N ALA A 294 -7.97 -28.76 10.38
CA ALA A 294 -9.27 -28.16 10.09
C ALA A 294 -9.54 -27.02 11.06
N ILE A 295 -10.00 -25.88 10.55
CA ILE A 295 -10.33 -24.68 11.32
C ILE A 295 -11.78 -24.33 11.04
N PHE A 296 -12.63 -24.34 12.07
CA PHE A 296 -14.07 -24.20 11.88
C PHE A 296 -14.73 -23.42 13.02
N PRO A 297 -15.86 -22.73 12.74
CA PRO A 297 -16.66 -22.10 13.79
C PRO A 297 -17.23 -23.17 14.73
N ALA A 298 -17.10 -22.93 16.03
CA ALA A 298 -17.50 -23.85 17.07
C ALA A 298 -18.07 -23.13 18.29
N LYS A 299 -18.80 -23.88 19.11
CA LYS A 299 -19.30 -23.49 20.42
C LYS A 299 -18.76 -24.46 21.45
N LEU A 300 -18.20 -23.92 22.52
CA LEU A 300 -17.82 -24.68 23.71
C LEU A 300 -18.79 -24.33 24.84
N GLY A 301 -19.76 -25.21 25.09
CA GLY A 301 -20.91 -24.88 25.93
C GLY A 301 -21.68 -23.67 25.37
N ARG A 302 -21.62 -22.53 26.08
CA ARG A 302 -22.26 -21.27 25.66
C ARG A 302 -21.32 -20.31 24.92
N LEU A 303 -20.01 -20.58 24.91
CA LEU A 303 -19.01 -19.69 24.33
C LEU A 303 -18.88 -19.94 22.83
N ALA A 304 -19.05 -18.91 22.01
CA ALA A 304 -18.78 -18.96 20.58
C ALA A 304 -17.30 -18.69 20.28
N GLY A 305 -16.78 -19.33 19.23
CA GLY A 305 -15.38 -19.18 18.83
C GLY A 305 -15.05 -20.04 17.63
N HIS A 306 -13.76 -20.39 17.52
CA HIS A 306 -13.24 -21.22 16.45
C HIS A 306 -12.44 -22.38 17.06
N ALA A 307 -12.59 -23.55 16.47
CA ALA A 307 -11.85 -24.73 16.84
C ALA A 307 -10.81 -25.06 15.77
N VAL A 308 -9.64 -25.50 16.22
CA VAL A 308 -8.54 -26.04 15.41
C VAL A 308 -8.44 -27.52 15.73
N LEU A 309 -8.83 -28.36 14.78
CA LEU A 309 -8.73 -29.81 14.88
C LEU A 309 -7.44 -30.28 14.22
N ARG A 310 -6.72 -31.15 14.93
CA ARG A 310 -5.41 -31.72 14.58
C ARG A 310 -5.37 -33.21 14.94
N PRO A 311 -4.37 -33.98 14.48
CA PRO A 311 -4.24 -35.37 14.89
C PRO A 311 -4.16 -35.54 16.41
N GLN A 312 -3.44 -34.65 17.09
CA GLN A 312 -3.14 -34.75 18.52
C GLN A 312 -4.26 -34.23 19.43
N GLY A 313 -5.24 -33.51 18.90
CA GLY A 313 -6.27 -32.87 19.72
C GLY A 313 -7.05 -31.76 19.03
N VAL A 314 -7.91 -31.11 19.81
CA VAL A 314 -8.71 -29.96 19.38
C VAL A 314 -8.43 -28.77 20.30
N SER A 315 -8.25 -27.61 19.70
CA SER A 315 -8.02 -26.36 20.42
C SER A 315 -9.12 -25.34 20.10
N PHE A 316 -9.77 -24.80 21.12
CA PHE A 316 -10.83 -23.81 21.02
C PHE A 316 -10.33 -22.41 21.38
N ILE A 317 -10.62 -21.43 20.53
CA ILE A 317 -10.26 -20.03 20.69
C ILE A 317 -11.56 -19.20 20.67
N PRO A 318 -11.86 -18.43 21.75
CA PRO A 318 -13.07 -17.61 21.81
C PRO A 318 -13.16 -16.55 20.70
N GLU A 319 -14.38 -16.15 20.36
CA GLU A 319 -14.63 -15.08 19.39
C GLU A 319 -14.08 -13.71 19.88
N GLY A 320 -13.72 -12.83 18.93
CA GLY A 320 -13.20 -11.50 19.24
C GLY A 320 -11.73 -11.46 19.71
N GLN A 321 -11.02 -12.59 19.69
CA GLN A 321 -9.64 -12.70 20.20
C GLN A 321 -8.55 -12.51 19.13
N GLY A 322 -8.87 -11.96 17.95
CA GLY A 322 -7.91 -11.84 16.84
C GLY A 322 -6.65 -11.05 17.18
N ALA A 323 -6.79 -9.91 17.86
CA ALA A 323 -5.66 -9.07 18.28
C ALA A 323 -4.70 -9.81 19.25
N ARG A 324 -5.27 -10.55 20.21
CA ARG A 324 -4.48 -11.36 21.16
C ARG A 324 -3.81 -12.54 20.47
N ALA A 325 -4.51 -13.22 19.57
CA ALA A 325 -3.94 -14.29 18.75
C ALA A 325 -2.76 -13.79 17.90
N LEU A 326 -2.92 -12.65 17.23
CA LEU A 326 -1.83 -12.04 16.45
C LEU A 326 -0.63 -11.68 17.35
N SER A 327 -0.88 -11.07 18.51
CA SER A 327 0.17 -10.70 19.46
C SER A 327 0.93 -11.90 20.01
N ALA A 328 0.23 -13.02 20.24
CA ALA A 328 0.83 -14.27 20.71
C ALA A 328 1.74 -14.94 19.67
N VAL A 329 1.44 -14.76 18.38
CA VAL A 329 2.26 -15.27 17.29
C VAL A 329 3.46 -14.37 17.03
N THR A 330 3.27 -13.06 16.96
CA THR A 330 4.31 -12.09 16.60
C THR A 330 5.18 -11.65 17.78
N GLY A 331 4.73 -11.91 19.01
CA GLY A 331 5.37 -11.41 20.24
C GLY A 331 5.23 -9.90 20.44
N LYS A 332 4.39 -9.21 19.65
CA LYS A 332 4.25 -7.75 19.67
C LYS A 332 2.80 -7.36 19.90
N ALA A 333 2.58 -6.32 20.71
CA ALA A 333 1.25 -5.74 20.86
C ALA A 333 0.77 -5.15 19.52
N THR A 334 -0.51 -5.33 19.22
CA THR A 334 -1.13 -4.78 18.00
C THR A 334 -2.20 -3.74 18.33
N SER A 335 -2.30 -2.71 17.49
CA SER A 335 -3.38 -1.72 17.53
C SER A 335 -4.63 -2.16 16.75
N LEU A 336 -4.54 -3.26 15.99
CA LEU A 336 -5.65 -3.86 15.24
C LEU A 336 -6.65 -4.50 16.22
N ARG A 337 -7.96 -4.30 16.04
CA ARG A 337 -8.99 -4.75 17.02
C ARG A 337 -10.20 -5.46 16.39
N GLY A 338 -10.50 -5.19 15.13
CA GLY A 338 -11.72 -5.57 14.42
C GLY A 338 -11.58 -6.78 13.51
N PHE A 339 -10.75 -7.77 13.85
CA PHE A 339 -10.62 -9.01 13.08
C PHE A 339 -10.67 -10.26 13.99
N ASN A 340 -11.06 -11.40 13.41
CA ASN A 340 -11.17 -12.67 14.13
C ASN A 340 -9.84 -13.42 14.17
N ALA A 341 -9.73 -14.48 14.98
CA ALA A 341 -8.51 -15.29 15.06
C ALA A 341 -8.29 -16.19 13.82
N VAL A 342 -9.34 -16.48 13.04
CA VAL A 342 -9.27 -17.40 11.88
C VAL A 342 -8.17 -17.07 10.88
N PRO A 343 -8.00 -15.82 10.41
CA PRO A 343 -6.97 -15.49 9.42
C PRO A 343 -5.55 -15.73 9.97
N VAL A 344 -5.36 -15.51 11.27
CA VAL A 344 -4.10 -15.84 11.96
C VAL A 344 -3.85 -17.35 11.92
N LEU A 345 -4.85 -18.14 12.30
CA LEU A 345 -4.75 -19.60 12.35
C LEU A 345 -4.56 -20.22 10.95
N GLU A 346 -5.25 -19.70 9.93
CA GLU A 346 -5.09 -20.13 8.54
C GLU A 346 -3.70 -19.77 7.98
N ALA A 347 -3.13 -18.63 8.39
CA ALA A 347 -1.77 -18.25 8.04
C ALA A 347 -0.73 -19.15 8.73
N LEU A 348 -0.97 -19.59 9.96
CA LEU A 348 -0.07 -20.51 10.65
C LEU A 348 0.09 -21.86 9.92
N ARG A 349 -0.89 -22.28 9.10
CA ARG A 349 -0.80 -23.53 8.31
C ARG A 349 0.35 -23.56 7.30
N TRP A 350 0.99 -22.43 7.02
CA TRP A 350 2.21 -22.39 6.22
C TRP A 350 3.45 -22.90 6.96
N LEU A 351 3.40 -22.99 8.30
CA LEU A 351 4.50 -23.47 9.12
C LEU A 351 4.61 -25.00 9.12
N PRO A 352 5.80 -25.55 9.42
CA PRO A 352 5.94 -26.95 9.79
C PRO A 352 5.06 -27.33 10.99
N GLU A 353 4.65 -28.59 11.09
CA GLU A 353 3.72 -29.08 12.12
C GLU A 353 4.14 -28.72 13.54
N ALA A 354 5.40 -28.96 13.92
CA ALA A 354 5.90 -28.63 15.26
C ALA A 354 5.83 -27.12 15.58
N GLU A 355 6.11 -26.26 14.60
CA GLU A 355 6.04 -24.80 14.77
C GLU A 355 4.58 -24.33 14.80
N PHE A 356 3.72 -24.91 13.97
CA PHE A 356 2.28 -24.68 13.99
C PHE A 356 1.72 -24.99 15.38
N ASP A 357 2.05 -26.16 15.93
CA ASP A 357 1.56 -26.61 17.22
C ASP A 357 1.99 -25.71 18.36
N ALA A 358 3.26 -25.30 18.37
CA ALA A 358 3.79 -24.33 19.33
C ALA A 358 3.08 -22.98 19.22
N CYS A 359 2.81 -22.49 18.00
CA CYS A 359 2.08 -21.25 17.78
C CYS A 359 0.63 -21.34 18.27
N VAL A 360 -0.09 -22.43 17.94
CA VAL A 360 -1.46 -22.65 18.39
C VAL A 360 -1.53 -22.74 19.90
N ALA A 361 -0.60 -23.43 20.56
CA ALA A 361 -0.54 -23.50 22.01
C ALA A 361 -0.39 -22.10 22.65
N ARG A 362 0.51 -21.26 22.12
CA ARG A 362 0.66 -19.86 22.57
C ARG A 362 -0.61 -19.04 22.36
N VAL A 363 -1.28 -19.21 21.22
CA VAL A 363 -2.55 -18.52 20.93
C VAL A 363 -3.63 -18.95 21.91
N VAL A 364 -3.78 -20.25 22.19
CA VAL A 364 -4.77 -20.76 23.14
C VAL A 364 -4.53 -20.16 24.53
N ASP A 365 -3.29 -20.19 25.01
CA ASP A 365 -2.90 -19.64 26.32
C ASP A 365 -3.22 -18.12 26.40
N ALA A 366 -2.76 -17.33 25.42
CA ALA A 366 -2.95 -15.89 25.40
C ALA A 366 -4.41 -15.44 25.25
N THR A 367 -5.27 -16.28 24.69
CA THR A 367 -6.69 -15.98 24.45
C THR A 367 -7.61 -16.51 25.53
N GLY A 368 -7.09 -17.25 26.52
CA GLY A 368 -7.91 -17.98 27.49
C GLY A 368 -8.73 -19.09 26.85
N GLY A 369 -8.24 -19.64 25.74
CA GLY A 369 -8.85 -20.76 25.05
C GLY A 369 -8.69 -22.07 25.81
N GLN A 370 -9.14 -23.17 25.20
CA GLN A 370 -8.96 -24.51 25.75
C GLN A 370 -8.31 -25.42 24.72
N SER A 371 -7.50 -26.37 25.18
CA SER A 371 -6.94 -27.43 24.33
C SER A 371 -7.22 -28.78 24.95
N TRP A 372 -7.75 -29.69 24.15
CA TRP A 372 -8.09 -31.05 24.55
C TRP A 372 -7.26 -32.03 23.73
N ALA A 373 -6.58 -32.96 24.39
CA ALA A 373 -5.85 -34.02 23.71
C ALA A 373 -6.82 -35.04 23.12
N ALA A 374 -6.47 -35.63 21.97
CA ALA A 374 -7.30 -36.63 21.30
C ALA A 374 -7.67 -37.79 22.24
N GLY A 375 -6.72 -38.26 23.05
CA GLY A 375 -6.91 -39.36 24.01
C GLY A 375 -7.91 -39.08 25.14
N ASP A 376 -8.11 -37.79 25.50
CA ASP A 376 -9.04 -37.39 26.57
C ASP A 376 -10.44 -37.04 26.04
N THR A 377 -10.60 -37.08 24.71
CA THR A 377 -11.83 -36.67 24.04
C THR A 377 -12.50 -37.83 23.33
N ARG A 378 -13.80 -37.69 23.08
CA ARG A 378 -14.56 -38.62 22.25
C ARG A 378 -15.29 -37.86 21.17
N TYR A 379 -15.11 -38.28 19.92
CA TYR A 379 -15.91 -37.81 18.81
C TYR A 379 -17.24 -38.58 18.79
N VAL A 380 -18.36 -37.86 18.74
CA VAL A 380 -19.69 -38.47 18.65
C VAL A 380 -20.03 -38.67 17.17
N ALA A 381 -19.89 -39.91 16.70
CA ALA A 381 -20.20 -40.26 15.32
C ALA A 381 -21.73 -40.20 15.07
N GLY A 382 -22.12 -39.67 13.90
CA GLY A 382 -23.53 -39.68 13.48
C GLY A 382 -23.78 -38.76 12.29
N SER A 383 -23.83 -37.45 12.54
CA SER A 383 -23.99 -36.45 11.48
C SER A 383 -22.70 -36.30 10.67
N PRO A 384 -22.79 -36.05 9.35
CA PRO A 384 -21.63 -35.59 8.58
C PRO A 384 -21.02 -34.34 9.22
N VAL A 385 -19.70 -34.24 9.26
CA VAL A 385 -18.96 -33.18 9.98
C VAL A 385 -19.25 -31.76 9.45
N TRP A 386 -19.70 -31.66 8.20
CA TRP A 386 -20.17 -30.39 7.60
C TRP A 386 -21.55 -29.97 8.08
N LYS A 387 -22.35 -30.89 8.63
CA LYS A 387 -23.66 -30.59 9.21
C LYS A 387 -23.50 -30.27 10.69
N GLU A 388 -22.82 -31.16 11.41
CA GLU A 388 -22.56 -31.02 12.84
C GLU A 388 -21.38 -31.92 13.24
N LEU A 389 -20.43 -31.32 13.94
CA LEU A 389 -19.32 -32.02 14.57
C LEU A 389 -19.44 -31.84 16.08
N ARG A 390 -19.45 -32.95 16.81
CA ARG A 390 -19.55 -32.96 18.27
C ARG A 390 -18.39 -33.73 18.90
N ILE A 391 -17.63 -33.04 19.74
CA ILE A 391 -16.51 -33.59 20.51
C ILE A 391 -16.80 -33.37 22.00
N VAL A 392 -16.62 -34.42 22.81
CA VAL A 392 -16.95 -34.41 24.24
C VAL A 392 -15.68 -34.69 25.06
N ARG A 393 -15.51 -33.97 26.18
CA ARG A 393 -14.48 -34.20 27.20
C ARG A 393 -15.12 -34.09 28.59
N GLY A 394 -15.41 -35.23 29.23
CA GLY A 394 -16.15 -35.24 30.49
C GLY A 394 -17.55 -34.64 30.29
N GLU A 395 -17.85 -33.57 31.02
CA GLU A 395 -19.12 -32.82 30.90
C GLU A 395 -19.08 -31.73 29.81
N ASP A 396 -17.89 -31.36 29.34
CA ASP A 396 -17.73 -30.32 28.33
C ASP A 396 -18.08 -30.87 26.94
N THR A 397 -18.85 -30.10 26.18
CA THR A 397 -19.17 -30.40 24.77
C THR A 397 -18.75 -29.26 23.86
N LEU A 398 -17.98 -29.59 22.84
CA LEU A 398 -17.66 -28.74 21.71
C LEU A 398 -18.53 -29.14 20.51
N VAL A 399 -19.31 -28.20 20.01
CA VAL A 399 -20.17 -28.39 18.83
C VAL A 399 -19.76 -27.39 17.75
N GLY A 400 -19.46 -27.86 16.55
CA GLY A 400 -19.06 -27.00 15.44
C GLY A 400 -19.55 -27.49 14.10
N LYS A 401 -19.22 -26.72 13.07
CA LYS A 401 -19.57 -27.03 11.68
C LYS A 401 -18.37 -26.82 10.78
N VAL A 402 -17.85 -27.90 10.20
CA VAL A 402 -16.71 -27.84 9.28
C VAL A 402 -17.18 -27.32 7.92
N GLU A 403 -16.42 -26.45 7.28
CA GLU A 403 -16.73 -26.05 5.91
C GLU A 403 -16.53 -27.23 4.94
N TRP A 404 -17.31 -27.27 3.86
CA TRP A 404 -17.25 -28.36 2.88
C TRP A 404 -15.82 -28.60 2.34
N ALA A 405 -15.04 -27.53 2.14
CA ALA A 405 -13.66 -27.60 1.68
C ALA A 405 -12.72 -28.32 2.66
N GLN A 406 -13.08 -28.44 3.94
CA GLN A 406 -12.28 -29.07 4.99
C GLN A 406 -12.88 -30.40 5.47
N GLU A 407 -13.98 -30.87 4.87
CA GLU A 407 -14.66 -32.10 5.29
C GLU A 407 -13.74 -33.32 5.21
N ALA A 408 -13.04 -33.51 4.09
CA ALA A 408 -12.16 -34.66 3.88
C ALA A 408 -10.98 -34.68 4.88
N ALA A 409 -10.43 -33.51 5.18
CA ALA A 409 -9.37 -33.36 6.16
C ALA A 409 -9.88 -33.69 7.57
N ALA A 410 -11.00 -33.08 7.99
CA ALA A 410 -11.60 -33.34 9.29
C ALA A 410 -12.02 -34.81 9.46
N GLY A 411 -12.62 -35.41 8.43
CA GLY A 411 -12.99 -36.83 8.45
C GLY A 411 -11.78 -37.76 8.54
N THR A 412 -10.65 -37.40 7.94
CA THR A 412 -9.40 -38.17 8.08
C THR A 412 -8.85 -38.10 9.50
N LEU A 413 -8.80 -36.89 10.08
CA LEU A 413 -8.34 -36.68 11.46
C LEU A 413 -9.18 -37.46 12.48
N LEU A 414 -10.50 -37.41 12.35
CA LEU A 414 -11.41 -38.02 13.33
C LEU A 414 -11.48 -39.54 13.25
N ARG A 415 -11.08 -40.16 12.13
CA ARG A 415 -11.03 -41.63 12.02
C ARG A 415 -10.04 -42.25 13.00
N GLU A 416 -8.99 -41.52 13.35
CA GLU A 416 -7.95 -41.97 14.27
C GLU A 416 -8.30 -41.66 15.74
N TRP A 417 -9.40 -40.95 15.99
CA TRP A 417 -9.81 -40.53 17.33
C TRP A 417 -10.73 -41.54 18.03
N PRO A 418 -10.72 -41.57 19.38
CA PRO A 418 -11.68 -42.36 20.14
C PRO A 418 -13.12 -41.98 19.81
N GLN A 419 -13.94 -42.99 19.52
CA GLN A 419 -15.35 -42.82 19.13
C GLN A 419 -16.27 -42.98 20.35
N ALA A 420 -17.27 -42.12 20.47
CA ALA A 420 -18.43 -42.34 21.33
C ALA A 420 -19.63 -42.77 20.47
N LEU A 421 -20.38 -43.77 20.95
CA LEU A 421 -21.66 -44.11 20.36
C LEU A 421 -22.62 -42.92 20.50
N PRO A 422 -23.44 -42.60 19.48
CA PRO A 422 -24.48 -41.61 19.61
C PRO A 422 -25.42 -42.04 20.72
N SER A 423 -25.55 -41.23 21.77
CA SER A 423 -26.59 -41.40 22.79
C SER A 423 -27.93 -41.35 22.05
N GLN A 424 -28.66 -42.48 22.04
CA GLN A 424 -30.04 -42.51 21.54
C GLN A 424 -30.85 -41.52 22.40
N GLY A 425 -31.11 -40.35 21.84
CA GLY A 425 -31.95 -39.31 22.42
C GLY A 425 -33.41 -39.54 22.08
#